data_AF-A0A5M9MUG5-F1
#
_entry.id   AF-A0A5M9MUG5-F1
#
_cell.length_a   1.000
_cell.length_b   1.000
_cell.length_c   1.000
_cell.angle_alpha   90.00
_cell.angle_beta   90.00
_cell.angle_gamma   90.00
#
_symmetry.space_group_name_H-M   'P 1'
#
loop_
_entity.id
_entity.type
_entity.pdbx_description
1 polymer ?
#
loop_
_entity_poly.entity_id
_entity_poly.type
_entity_poly.pdbx_seq_one_letter_code
_entity_poly.pdbx_strand_id
1 'polypeptide(L)'
;MAECSLDQQNNSLVLWNRAIDAKFYGNGRKFSGEDFNPMLWRYDAVTDIPCILFVEELMDAYPDAKIILTTRAVEPWLASMQHYYLLTASMFKTYIGLYIPLLQSALSVWTDGSWQTSSRLTTGFAAHNDLVRTAAQKRGREVLEFKVQDGWAPLCQFLGKVSDSYFPHVNEGDFITRFHIIIFWVRVAGLVKRGLILLAPVVAAAAWWYYS
;
A
#
# COMPACT_ATOMS: atom_id res chain seq x y z
N MET A 1 1.98 1.00 -2.17
CA MET A 1 2.70 0.21 -1.15
C MET A 1 4.14 0.67 -0.85
N ALA A 2 4.96 0.98 -1.86
CA ALA A 2 6.39 1.19 -1.63
C ALA A 2 6.73 2.41 -0.76
N GLU A 3 6.14 3.55 -1.11
CA GLU A 3 6.35 4.83 -0.42
C GLU A 3 6.03 4.76 1.07
N CYS A 4 4.88 4.16 1.45
CA CYS A 4 4.51 4.08 2.86
C CYS A 4 5.46 3.20 3.70
N SER A 5 6.18 2.27 3.08
CA SER A 5 7.18 1.44 3.79
C SER A 5 8.54 2.12 3.85
N LEU A 6 8.94 2.82 2.79
CA LEU A 6 10.26 3.47 2.72
C LEU A 6 10.29 4.83 3.43
N ASP A 7 9.16 5.55 3.47
CA ASP A 7 9.06 6.84 4.15
C ASP A 7 9.04 6.65 5.68
N GLN A 8 10.12 7.08 6.33
CA GLN A 8 10.27 7.07 7.79
C GLN A 8 10.05 8.45 8.43
N GLN A 9 9.70 9.49 7.65
CA GLN A 9 9.64 10.87 8.15
C GLN A 9 8.38 11.16 8.97
N ASN A 10 7.26 10.54 8.60
CA ASN A 10 5.93 10.84 9.14
C ASN A 10 5.25 9.62 9.81
N ASN A 11 6.01 8.55 10.03
CA ASN A 11 5.49 7.31 10.61
C ASN A 11 4.33 6.68 9.78
N SER A 12 4.31 6.91 8.47
CA SER A 12 3.21 6.51 7.56
C SER A 12 2.84 5.03 7.71
N LEU A 13 3.81 4.11 7.73
CA LEU A 13 3.55 2.68 7.89
C LEU A 13 2.75 2.35 9.17
N VAL A 14 3.09 2.98 10.30
CA VAL A 14 2.38 2.76 11.58
C VAL A 14 0.96 3.30 11.51
N LEU A 15 0.79 4.50 10.95
CA LEU A 15 -0.51 5.13 10.81
C LEU A 15 -1.44 4.30 9.91
N TRP A 16 -0.93 3.78 8.80
CA TRP A 16 -1.70 2.90 7.92
C TRP A 16 -2.11 1.59 8.57
N ASN A 17 -1.21 0.94 9.33
CA ASN A 17 -1.58 -0.25 10.09
C ASN A 17 -2.67 0.06 11.12
N ARG A 18 -2.56 1.18 11.85
CA ARG A 18 -3.61 1.63 12.78
C ARG A 18 -4.95 1.91 12.09
N ALA A 19 -4.92 2.51 10.91
CA ALA A 19 -6.13 2.78 10.14
C ALA A 19 -6.80 1.46 9.69
N ILE A 20 -6.01 0.49 9.23
CA ILE A 20 -6.49 -0.84 8.83
C ILE A 20 -7.09 -1.56 10.05
N ASP A 21 -6.39 -1.56 11.18
CA ASP A 21 -6.81 -2.17 12.43
C ASP A 21 -8.13 -1.58 12.95
N ALA A 22 -8.26 -0.25 12.93
CA ALA A 22 -9.49 0.41 13.34
C ALA A 22 -10.65 0.12 12.39
N LYS A 23 -10.41 0.06 11.07
CA LYS A 23 -11.46 -0.14 10.06
C LYS A 23 -11.98 -1.57 10.03
N PHE A 24 -11.08 -2.55 9.99
CA PHE A 24 -11.43 -3.94 9.69
C PHE A 24 -11.42 -4.87 10.92
N TYR A 25 -10.71 -4.49 12.00
CA TYR A 25 -10.58 -5.33 13.20
C TYR A 25 -11.17 -4.69 14.46
N GLY A 26 -11.73 -3.47 14.37
CA GLY A 26 -12.34 -2.77 15.51
C GLY A 26 -11.33 -2.28 16.55
N ASN A 27 -10.04 -2.31 16.23
CA ASN A 27 -8.97 -1.95 17.15
C ASN A 27 -8.66 -0.46 17.05
N GLY A 28 -9.48 0.36 17.71
CA GLY A 28 -9.31 1.81 17.83
C GLY A 28 -10.34 2.64 17.04
N ARG A 29 -10.13 3.96 17.02
CA ARG A 29 -11.03 4.89 16.31
C ARG A 29 -10.81 4.82 14.80
N LYS A 30 -11.90 4.68 14.04
CA LYS A 30 -11.87 4.75 12.56
C LYS A 30 -11.35 6.11 12.09
N PHE A 31 -10.48 6.08 11.09
CA PHE A 31 -9.88 7.26 10.48
C PHE A 31 -10.89 7.93 9.53
N SER A 32 -10.87 9.26 9.47
CA SER A 32 -11.73 10.07 8.61
C SER A 32 -11.12 11.44 8.33
N GLY A 33 -11.40 12.04 7.17
CA GLY A 33 -11.03 13.43 6.88
C GLY A 33 -9.53 13.68 7.02
N GLU A 34 -9.17 14.68 7.83
CA GLU A 34 -7.77 15.11 8.03
C GLU A 34 -6.87 14.05 8.68
N ASP A 35 -7.42 12.96 9.24
CA ASP A 35 -6.63 11.84 9.75
C ASP A 35 -5.70 11.25 8.68
N PHE A 36 -6.05 11.40 7.40
CA PHE A 36 -5.23 10.93 6.28
C PHE A 36 -4.09 11.89 5.90
N ASN A 37 -4.16 13.16 6.33
CA ASN A 37 -3.18 14.19 5.92
C ASN A 37 -1.74 13.81 6.30
N PRO A 38 -1.43 13.34 7.53
CA PRO A 38 -0.04 12.98 7.87
C PRO A 38 0.55 11.89 6.97
N MET A 39 -0.29 10.98 6.46
CA MET A 39 0.12 9.89 5.57
C MET A 39 0.26 10.35 4.11
N LEU A 40 -0.52 11.36 3.69
CA LEU A 40 -0.67 11.79 2.30
C LEU A 40 -0.12 13.20 1.99
N TRP A 41 0.44 13.89 2.99
CA TRP A 41 0.78 15.33 3.01
C TRP A 41 1.56 15.90 1.82
N ARG A 42 2.26 15.07 1.04
CA ARG A 42 3.12 15.49 -0.08
C ARG A 42 2.73 14.87 -1.42
N TYR A 43 1.61 14.16 -1.48
CA TYR A 43 1.21 13.40 -2.66
C TYR A 43 -0.04 14.01 -3.29
N ASP A 44 0.02 14.26 -4.59
CA ASP A 44 -1.13 14.73 -5.37
C ASP A 44 -2.04 13.59 -5.84
N ALA A 45 -1.56 12.35 -5.77
CA ALA A 45 -2.28 11.15 -6.17
C ALA A 45 -1.89 9.95 -5.32
N VAL A 46 -2.84 9.02 -5.14
CA VAL A 46 -2.62 7.78 -4.41
C VAL A 46 -3.12 6.58 -5.22
N THR A 47 -2.40 5.47 -5.12
CA THR A 47 -2.75 4.20 -5.75
C THR A 47 -2.36 3.06 -4.83
N ASP A 48 -2.87 1.85 -5.13
CA ASP A 48 -2.44 0.60 -4.50
C ASP A 48 -2.70 0.56 -2.97
N ILE A 49 -2.31 -0.53 -2.32
CA ILE A 49 -2.38 -0.64 -0.86
C ILE A 49 -1.42 0.36 -0.20
N PRO A 50 -1.81 0.97 0.93
CA PRO A 50 -3.06 0.74 1.67
C PRO A 50 -4.29 1.51 1.18
N CYS A 51 -4.13 2.53 0.34
CA CYS A 51 -5.19 3.49 0.01
C CYS A 51 -6.43 2.84 -0.62
N ILE A 52 -6.28 1.79 -1.43
CA ILE A 52 -7.41 1.06 -2.02
C ILE A 52 -8.37 0.42 -1.00
N LEU A 53 -7.95 0.31 0.27
CA LEU A 53 -8.82 -0.20 1.34
C LEU A 53 -9.71 0.89 1.96
N PHE A 54 -9.50 2.16 1.59
CA PHE A 54 -10.17 3.33 2.17
C PHE A 54 -10.92 4.14 1.10
N VAL A 55 -11.55 3.45 0.14
CA VAL A 55 -12.26 4.05 -1.00
C VAL A 55 -13.22 5.16 -0.57
N GLU A 56 -14.13 4.85 0.36
CA GLU A 56 -15.15 5.80 0.81
C GLU A 56 -14.54 6.93 1.63
N GLU A 57 -13.65 6.61 2.57
CA GLU A 57 -13.05 7.60 3.45
C GLU A 57 -12.14 8.57 2.72
N LEU A 58 -11.40 8.12 1.71
CA LEU A 58 -10.58 8.99 0.87
C LEU A 58 -11.44 9.83 -0.08
N MET A 59 -12.55 9.29 -0.59
CA MET A 59 -13.50 10.10 -1.34
C MET A 59 -14.08 11.23 -0.48
N ASP A 60 -14.40 10.94 0.78
CA ASP A 60 -14.96 11.94 1.71
C ASP A 60 -13.90 12.94 2.17
N ALA A 61 -12.66 12.50 2.42
CA ALA A 61 -11.56 13.37 2.85
C ALA A 61 -11.10 14.31 1.74
N TYR A 62 -11.17 13.88 0.47
CA TYR A 62 -10.72 14.64 -0.69
C TYR A 62 -11.85 14.75 -1.73
N PRO A 63 -12.85 15.63 -1.50
CA PRO A 63 -14.04 15.74 -2.34
C PRO A 63 -13.73 16.16 -3.79
N ASP A 64 -12.67 16.97 -3.98
CA ASP A 64 -12.27 17.49 -5.30
C ASP A 64 -11.35 16.55 -6.09
N ALA A 65 -10.91 15.44 -5.48
CA ALA A 65 -10.03 14.49 -6.18
C ALA A 65 -10.74 13.85 -7.39
N LYS A 66 -9.98 13.51 -8.43
CA LYS A 66 -10.51 12.71 -9.54
C LYS A 66 -10.36 11.22 -9.22
N ILE A 67 -11.35 10.42 -9.62
CA ILE A 67 -11.36 8.97 -9.33
C ILE A 67 -11.03 8.21 -10.61
N ILE A 68 -9.97 7.40 -10.56
CA ILE A 68 -9.55 6.52 -11.64
C ILE A 68 -9.64 5.09 -11.14
N LEU A 69 -10.46 4.26 -11.79
CA LEU A 69 -10.58 2.84 -11.52
C LEU A 69 -9.83 2.08 -12.61
N THR A 70 -8.66 1.55 -12.26
CA THR A 70 -7.88 0.72 -13.19
C THR A 70 -8.49 -0.67 -13.32
N THR A 71 -8.90 -1.06 -14.53
CA THR A 71 -9.50 -2.37 -14.77
C THR A 71 -8.71 -3.20 -15.78
N ARG A 72 -8.86 -4.52 -15.66
CA ARG A 72 -8.28 -5.53 -16.55
C ARG A 72 -9.12 -6.79 -16.49
N ALA A 73 -8.91 -7.72 -17.44
CA ALA A 73 -9.53 -9.03 -17.41
C ALA A 73 -9.16 -9.80 -16.12
N VAL A 74 -10.11 -10.55 -15.58
CA VAL A 74 -9.99 -11.20 -14.26
C VAL A 74 -9.00 -12.37 -14.28
N GLU A 75 -8.90 -13.11 -15.38
CA GLU A 75 -8.03 -14.29 -15.46
C GLU A 75 -6.55 -13.92 -15.43
N PRO A 76 -6.06 -12.95 -16.26
CA PRO A 76 -4.69 -12.48 -16.14
C PRO A 76 -4.40 -11.79 -14.80
N TRP A 77 -5.39 -11.13 -14.20
CA TRP A 77 -5.26 -10.56 -12.86
C TRP A 77 -5.11 -11.64 -11.79
N LEU A 78 -5.92 -12.70 -11.85
CA LEU A 78 -5.88 -13.80 -10.90
C LEU A 78 -4.51 -14.49 -10.94
N ALA A 79 -3.99 -14.79 -12.14
CA ALA A 79 -2.66 -15.37 -12.29
C ALA A 79 -1.56 -14.47 -11.66
N SER A 80 -1.66 -13.15 -11.87
CA SER A 80 -0.74 -12.18 -11.26
C SER A 80 -0.85 -12.15 -9.74
N MET A 81 -2.05 -12.17 -9.18
CA MET A 81 -2.26 -12.20 -7.73
C MET A 81 -1.80 -13.52 -7.11
N GLN A 82 -1.97 -14.63 -7.85
CA GLN A 82 -1.47 -15.93 -7.43
C GLN A 82 0.06 -15.95 -7.33
N HIS A 83 0.73 -15.36 -8.31
CA HIS A 83 2.18 -15.20 -8.27
C HIS A 83 2.62 -14.29 -7.11
N TYR A 84 1.95 -13.15 -6.92
CA TYR A 84 2.23 -12.22 -5.81
C TYR A 84 2.13 -12.90 -4.44
N TYR A 85 1.08 -13.70 -4.17
CA TYR A 85 0.97 -14.35 -2.86
C TYR A 85 2.11 -15.34 -2.61
N LEU A 86 2.53 -16.11 -3.62
CA LEU A 86 3.61 -17.10 -3.46
C LEU A 86 4.90 -16.41 -3.03
N LEU A 87 5.21 -15.26 -3.63
CA LEU A 87 6.33 -14.43 -3.24
C LEU A 87 6.18 -13.95 -1.79
N THR A 88 5.02 -13.43 -1.40
CA THR A 88 4.83 -12.93 -0.02
C THR A 88 4.83 -14.01 1.06
N ALA A 89 4.31 -15.21 0.78
CA ALA A 89 4.24 -16.32 1.73
C ALA A 89 5.63 -16.92 2.02
N SER A 90 6.55 -16.83 1.06
CA SER A 90 7.94 -17.31 1.22
C SER A 90 8.84 -16.35 2.02
N MET A 91 8.35 -15.15 2.38
CA MET A 91 9.11 -14.19 3.17
C MET A 91 9.08 -14.50 4.67
N PHE A 92 10.24 -14.40 5.33
CA PHE A 92 10.38 -14.67 6.77
C PHE A 92 9.51 -13.73 7.62
N LYS A 93 8.59 -14.32 8.40
CA LYS A 93 7.65 -13.62 9.31
C LYS A 93 8.33 -12.72 10.35
N THR A 94 9.60 -12.96 10.68
CA THR A 94 10.23 -12.45 11.90
C THR A 94 10.98 -11.13 11.75
N TYR A 95 11.20 -10.61 10.53
CA TYR A 95 12.14 -9.49 10.30
C TYR A 95 11.55 -8.22 9.64
N ILE A 96 10.25 -8.23 9.29
CA ILE A 96 9.58 -7.15 8.53
C ILE A 96 8.32 -6.60 9.21
N GLY A 97 8.12 -6.87 10.51
CA GLY A 97 7.17 -6.20 11.41
C GLY A 97 5.85 -5.75 10.78
N LEU A 98 5.63 -4.43 10.71
CA LEU A 98 4.40 -3.78 10.21
C LEU A 98 4.21 -3.84 8.69
N TYR A 99 5.20 -4.31 7.93
CA TYR A 99 5.12 -4.36 6.47
C TYR A 99 4.36 -5.60 5.99
N ILE A 100 4.56 -6.77 6.60
CA ILE A 100 3.82 -7.99 6.22
C ILE A 100 2.29 -7.85 6.43
N PRO A 101 1.81 -7.37 7.59
CA PRO A 101 0.38 -7.12 7.79
C PRO A 101 -0.19 -6.17 6.74
N LEU A 102 0.54 -5.10 6.39
CA LEU A 102 0.16 -4.21 5.30
C LEU A 102 0.05 -4.97 3.96
N LEU A 103 1.07 -5.75 3.58
CA LEU A 103 1.06 -6.52 2.32
C LEU A 103 -0.11 -7.50 2.21
N GLN A 104 -0.45 -8.13 3.34
CA GLN A 104 -1.49 -9.14 3.43
C GLN A 104 -2.87 -8.53 3.66
N SER A 105 -2.97 -7.23 3.95
CA SER A 105 -4.23 -6.58 4.32
C SER A 105 -5.27 -6.66 3.21
N ALA A 106 -4.92 -6.32 1.96
CA ALA A 106 -5.87 -6.42 0.85
C ALA A 106 -6.28 -7.86 0.56
N LEU A 107 -5.34 -8.81 0.58
CA LEU A 107 -5.66 -10.23 0.42
C LEU A 107 -6.66 -10.66 1.50
N SER A 108 -6.35 -10.37 2.77
CA SER A 108 -7.18 -10.74 3.90
C SER A 108 -8.56 -10.09 3.86
N VAL A 109 -8.64 -8.80 3.54
CA VAL A 109 -9.91 -8.05 3.47
C VAL A 109 -10.77 -8.53 2.32
N TRP A 110 -10.19 -8.74 1.13
CA TRP A 110 -10.95 -9.14 -0.05
C TRP A 110 -11.42 -10.58 -0.02
N THR A 111 -10.71 -11.46 0.70
CA THR A 111 -11.02 -12.89 0.72
C THR A 111 -11.50 -13.40 2.07
N ASP A 112 -11.70 -12.52 3.06
CA ASP A 112 -11.97 -12.90 4.46
C ASP A 112 -10.94 -13.92 4.97
N GLY A 113 -9.66 -13.58 4.78
CA GLY A 113 -8.52 -14.43 5.12
C GLY A 113 -8.30 -15.66 4.21
N SER A 114 -9.27 -16.01 3.35
CA SER A 114 -9.23 -17.21 2.49
C SER A 114 -8.51 -16.99 1.15
N TRP A 115 -7.33 -16.38 1.17
CA TRP A 115 -6.66 -15.87 -0.04
C TRP A 115 -6.05 -16.96 -0.93
N GLN A 116 -5.92 -18.21 -0.45
CA GLN A 116 -5.55 -19.34 -1.31
C GLN A 116 -6.70 -19.81 -2.22
N THR A 117 -7.92 -19.34 -1.99
CA THR A 117 -9.09 -19.75 -2.76
C THR A 117 -9.32 -18.80 -3.93
N SER A 118 -9.09 -19.27 -5.16
CA SER A 118 -9.21 -18.46 -6.38
C SER A 118 -10.57 -17.76 -6.51
N SER A 119 -11.68 -18.46 -6.20
CA SER A 119 -13.03 -17.88 -6.27
C SER A 119 -13.24 -16.73 -5.27
N ARG A 120 -12.56 -16.76 -4.11
CA ARG A 120 -12.57 -15.65 -3.15
C ARG A 120 -11.81 -14.44 -3.68
N LEU A 121 -10.67 -14.66 -4.33
CA LEU A 121 -9.91 -13.57 -4.99
C LEU A 121 -10.75 -12.91 -6.09
N THR A 122 -11.35 -13.68 -6.99
CA THR A 122 -12.18 -13.12 -8.07
C THR A 122 -13.43 -12.42 -7.55
N THR A 123 -14.04 -12.95 -6.49
CA THR A 123 -15.18 -12.29 -5.80
C THR A 123 -14.75 -10.97 -5.19
N GLY A 124 -13.63 -10.94 -4.46
CA GLY A 124 -13.09 -9.73 -3.85
C GLY A 124 -12.69 -8.66 -4.89
N PHE A 125 -12.13 -9.07 -6.03
CA PHE A 125 -11.84 -8.19 -7.16
C PHE A 125 -13.11 -7.52 -7.71
N ALA A 126 -14.15 -8.31 -7.99
CA ALA A 126 -15.42 -7.78 -8.47
C ALA A 126 -16.05 -6.85 -7.44
N ALA A 127 -16.10 -7.27 -6.17
CA ALA A 127 -16.65 -6.50 -5.07
C ALA A 127 -15.92 -5.17 -4.84
N HIS A 128 -14.59 -5.14 -4.99
CA HIS A 128 -13.82 -3.90 -4.89
C HIS A 128 -14.14 -2.92 -6.01
N ASN A 129 -14.22 -3.39 -7.26
CA ASN A 129 -14.59 -2.53 -8.39
C ASN A 129 -16.01 -1.99 -8.23
N ASP A 130 -16.95 -2.81 -7.78
CA ASP A 130 -18.33 -2.40 -7.51
C ASP A 130 -18.44 -1.42 -6.33
N LEU A 131 -17.61 -1.59 -5.30
CA LEU A 131 -17.49 -0.64 -4.19
C LEU A 131 -17.07 0.74 -4.72
N VAL A 132 -16.03 0.82 -5.57
CA VAL A 132 -15.56 2.09 -6.13
C VAL A 132 -16.66 2.77 -6.94
N ARG A 133 -17.31 2.03 -7.85
CA ARG A 133 -18.42 2.56 -8.66
C ARG A 133 -19.56 3.07 -7.79
N THR A 134 -20.01 2.25 -6.85
CA THR A 134 -21.16 2.57 -5.99
C THR A 134 -20.84 3.75 -5.06
N ALA A 135 -19.63 3.78 -4.48
CA ALA A 135 -19.20 4.85 -3.61
C ALA A 135 -19.12 6.20 -4.35
N ALA A 136 -18.60 6.21 -5.57
CA ALA A 136 -18.54 7.40 -6.42
C ALA A 136 -19.94 7.84 -6.87
N GLN A 137 -20.79 6.91 -7.32
CA GLN A 137 -22.16 7.19 -7.72
C GLN A 137 -22.97 7.83 -6.60
N LYS A 138 -22.89 7.28 -5.37
CA LYS A 138 -23.55 7.85 -4.18
C LYS A 138 -23.11 9.28 -3.87
N ARG A 139 -21.90 9.65 -4.29
CA ARG A 139 -21.31 10.98 -4.10
C ARG A 139 -21.48 11.89 -5.32
N GLY A 140 -22.15 11.42 -6.38
CA GLY A 140 -22.30 12.16 -7.64
C GLY A 140 -20.96 12.40 -8.35
N ARG A 141 -19.97 11.53 -8.16
CA ARG A 141 -18.61 11.70 -8.69
C ARG A 141 -18.39 10.85 -9.92
N GLU A 142 -17.75 11.45 -10.92
CA GLU A 142 -17.31 10.76 -12.13
C GLU A 142 -16.14 9.82 -11.83
N VAL A 143 -16.16 8.65 -12.45
CA VAL A 143 -15.09 7.65 -12.39
C VAL A 143 -14.59 7.39 -13.80
N LEU A 144 -13.28 7.54 -14.01
CA LEU A 144 -12.64 7.04 -15.21
C LEU A 144 -12.34 5.54 -15.04
N GLU A 145 -13.06 4.71 -15.78
CA GLU A 145 -12.70 3.31 -16.04
C GLU A 145 -11.51 3.28 -16.99
N PHE A 146 -10.35 2.85 -16.50
CA PHE A 146 -9.09 2.96 -17.23
C PHE A 146 -8.41 1.60 -17.41
N LYS A 147 -8.20 1.18 -18.65
CA LYS A 147 -7.30 0.05 -18.93
C LYS A 147 -5.91 0.61 -19.19
N VAL A 148 -4.91 0.06 -18.53
CA VAL A 148 -3.51 0.51 -18.65
C VAL A 148 -3.03 0.50 -20.12
N GLN A 149 -3.58 -0.39 -20.94
CA GLN A 149 -3.30 -0.50 -22.38
C GLN A 149 -3.80 0.70 -23.19
N ASP A 150 -4.73 1.50 -22.66
CA ASP A 150 -5.28 2.68 -23.35
C ASP A 150 -4.29 3.86 -23.34
N GLY A 151 -3.24 3.80 -22.52
CA GLY A 151 -2.15 4.78 -22.48
C GLY A 151 -2.59 6.17 -21.99
N TRP A 152 -1.92 7.21 -22.47
CA TRP A 152 -2.12 8.58 -21.96
C TRP A 152 -3.45 9.20 -22.33
N ALA A 153 -4.01 8.88 -23.51
CA ALA A 153 -5.12 9.62 -24.09
C ALA A 153 -6.33 9.80 -23.15
N PRO A 154 -6.94 8.73 -22.59
CA PRO A 154 -8.11 8.90 -21.72
C PRO A 154 -7.76 9.56 -20.37
N LEU A 155 -6.57 9.32 -19.83
CA LEU A 155 -6.11 9.97 -18.58
C LEU A 155 -5.91 11.47 -18.77
N CYS A 156 -5.22 11.85 -19.84
CA CYS A 156 -4.98 13.25 -20.20
C CYS A 156 -6.29 14.01 -20.39
N GLN A 157 -7.23 13.42 -21.12
CA GLN A 157 -8.56 13.99 -21.30
C GLN A 157 -9.30 14.16 -19.97
N PHE A 158 -9.37 13.10 -19.16
CA PHE A 158 -10.09 13.12 -17.89
C PHE A 158 -9.47 14.10 -16.89
N LEU A 159 -8.14 14.20 -16.85
CA LEU A 159 -7.41 15.08 -15.95
C LEU A 159 -7.33 16.53 -16.45
N GLY A 160 -7.54 16.78 -17.75
CA GLY A 160 -7.32 18.09 -18.37
C GLY A 160 -5.83 18.43 -18.47
N LYS A 161 -5.00 17.43 -18.78
CA LYS A 161 -3.54 17.51 -18.84
C LYS A 161 -3.02 16.90 -20.14
N VAL A 162 -1.76 17.16 -20.46
CA VAL A 162 -1.07 16.57 -21.62
C VAL A 162 0.21 15.91 -21.12
N SER A 163 0.58 14.79 -21.75
CA SER A 163 1.86 14.13 -21.53
C SER A 163 2.50 13.82 -22.87
N ASP A 164 3.75 14.26 -23.03
CA ASP A 164 4.55 14.03 -24.23
C ASP A 164 5.51 12.83 -24.06
N SER A 165 5.50 12.19 -22.89
CA SER A 165 6.37 11.04 -22.60
C SER A 165 5.74 9.72 -23.05
N TYR A 166 6.56 8.68 -23.18
CA TYR A 166 6.04 7.32 -23.30
C TYR A 166 5.19 6.96 -22.07
N PHE A 167 4.11 6.21 -22.31
CA PHE A 167 3.30 5.68 -21.23
C PHE A 167 4.11 4.62 -20.47
N PRO A 168 4.25 4.73 -19.13
CA PRO A 168 5.13 3.86 -18.38
C PRO A 168 4.64 2.42 -18.40
N HIS A 169 5.54 1.50 -18.69
CA HIS A 169 5.31 0.06 -18.57
C HIS A 169 6.34 -0.51 -17.58
N VAL A 170 5.92 -0.54 -16.31
CA VAL A 170 6.75 -0.92 -15.17
C VAL A 170 6.03 -1.98 -14.33
N ASN A 171 6.72 -2.55 -13.35
CA ASN A 171 6.19 -3.59 -12.46
C ASN A 171 5.90 -4.93 -13.16
N GLU A 172 6.71 -5.29 -14.16
CA GLU A 172 6.75 -6.63 -14.74
C GLU A 172 7.91 -7.47 -14.17
N GLY A 173 7.74 -8.80 -14.13
CA GLY A 173 8.77 -9.76 -13.73
C GLY A 173 9.18 -9.66 -12.25
N ASP A 174 10.49 -9.70 -11.99
CA ASP A 174 11.09 -9.79 -10.64
C ASP A 174 11.02 -8.49 -9.82
N PHE A 175 10.30 -7.46 -10.27
CA PHE A 175 10.23 -6.17 -9.58
C PHE A 175 9.80 -6.33 -8.12
N ILE A 176 8.72 -7.08 -7.88
CA ILE A 176 8.21 -7.37 -6.55
C ILE A 176 9.29 -8.07 -5.71
N THR A 177 9.95 -9.10 -6.24
CA THR A 177 11.00 -9.84 -5.53
C THR A 177 12.17 -8.92 -5.13
N ARG A 178 12.70 -8.14 -6.08
CA ARG A 178 13.80 -7.19 -5.82
C ARG A 178 13.41 -6.13 -4.80
N PHE A 179 12.19 -5.62 -4.91
CA PHE A 179 11.65 -4.63 -3.99
C PHE A 179 11.60 -5.13 -2.55
N HIS A 180 11.11 -6.36 -2.34
CA HIS A 180 11.04 -6.97 -1.02
C HIS A 180 12.41 -7.23 -0.41
N ILE A 181 13.41 -7.60 -1.23
CA ILE A 181 14.82 -7.74 -0.80
C ILE A 181 15.38 -6.39 -0.33
N ILE A 182 15.12 -5.31 -1.06
CA ILE A 182 15.57 -3.96 -0.67
C ILE A 182 14.97 -3.55 0.67
N ILE A 183 13.64 -3.71 0.83
CA ILE A 183 12.99 -3.41 2.11
C ILE A 183 13.60 -4.22 3.25
N PHE A 184 13.84 -5.51 3.03
CA PHE A 184 14.47 -6.37 4.03
C PHE A 184 15.80 -5.77 4.51
N TRP A 185 16.71 -5.43 3.59
CA TRP A 185 18.02 -4.89 3.95
C TRP A 185 17.96 -3.49 4.58
N VAL A 186 17.06 -2.62 4.12
CA VAL A 186 16.82 -1.31 4.73
C VAL A 186 16.37 -1.47 6.19
N ARG A 187 15.52 -2.45 6.49
CA ARG A 187 15.05 -2.72 7.86
C ARG A 187 16.14 -3.32 8.73
N VAL A 188 16.94 -4.26 8.21
CA VAL A 188 18.10 -4.83 8.91
C VAL A 188 19.09 -3.72 9.28
N ALA A 189 19.44 -2.84 8.33
CA ALA A 189 20.33 -1.72 8.60
C ALA A 189 19.77 -0.77 9.67
N GLY A 190 18.46 -0.49 9.64
CA GLY A 190 17.79 0.32 10.65
C GLY A 190 17.86 -0.29 12.06
N LEU A 191 17.69 -1.62 12.19
CA LEU A 191 17.81 -2.34 13.46
C LEU A 191 19.25 -2.32 13.99
N VAL A 192 20.23 -2.60 13.12
CA VAL A 192 21.66 -2.54 13.47
C VAL A 192 22.03 -1.14 13.97
N LYS A 193 21.61 -0.08 13.26
CA LYS A 193 21.83 1.31 13.69
C LYS A 193 21.25 1.59 15.08
N ARG A 194 20.01 1.15 15.35
CA ARG A 194 19.38 1.32 16.67
C ARG A 194 20.14 0.56 17.76
N GLY A 195 20.55 -0.68 17.49
CA GLY A 195 21.36 -1.48 18.41
C GLY A 195 22.68 -0.82 18.74
N LEU A 196 23.40 -0.31 17.74
CA LEU A 196 24.66 0.42 17.92
C LEU A 196 24.48 1.68 18.78
N ILE A 197 23.40 2.45 18.56
CA ILE A 197 23.09 3.65 19.36
C ILE A 197 22.81 3.26 20.83
N LEU A 198 22.05 2.19 21.07
CA LEU A 198 21.71 1.74 22.43
C LEU A 198 22.91 1.14 23.17
N LEU A 199 23.84 0.50 22.45
CA LEU A 199 25.03 -0.12 23.03
C LEU A 199 26.18 0.87 23.23
N ALA A 200 26.21 1.98 22.51
CA ALA A 200 27.29 2.97 22.61
C ALA A 200 27.55 3.48 24.05
N PRO A 201 26.53 3.81 24.87
CA PRO A 201 26.75 4.22 26.26
C PRO A 201 27.32 3.11 27.13
N VAL A 202 26.90 1.86 26.89
CA VAL A 202 27.36 0.68 27.65
C VAL A 202 28.83 0.40 27.34
N VAL A 203 29.21 0.45 26.06
CA VAL A 203 30.61 0.29 25.64
C VAL A 203 31.48 1.43 26.17
N ALA A 204 30.98 2.68 26.14
CA ALA A 204 31.69 3.83 26.69
C ALA A 204 31.89 3.73 28.20
N ALA A 205 30.86 3.28 28.94
CA ALA A 205 30.95 3.07 30.39
C ALA A 205 31.90 1.93 30.75
N ALA A 206 31.87 0.82 30.02
CA ALA A 206 32.79 -0.29 30.20
C ALA A 206 34.26 0.11 29.90
N ALA A 207 34.48 0.89 28.84
CA ALA A 207 35.79 1.43 28.52
C ALA A 207 36.28 2.39 29.62
N TRP A 208 35.45 3.34 30.07
CA TRP A 208 35.81 4.25 31.16
C TRP A 208 36.19 3.50 32.44
N TRP A 209 35.40 2.51 32.85
CA TRP A 209 35.70 1.68 34.02
C TRP A 209 37.01 0.91 33.90
N TYR A 210 37.35 0.41 32.71
CA TYR A 210 38.61 -0.31 32.48
C TYR A 210 39.85 0.59 32.57
N TYR A 211 39.72 1.89 32.27
CA TYR A 211 40.82 2.85 32.25
C TYR A 211 40.85 3.80 33.46
N SER A 212 39.96 3.62 34.46
CA SER A 212 39.92 4.40 35.71
C SER A 212 40.59 3.65 36.86
#